data_AF-A0A2V6TAM3-F1
#
_entry.id   AF-A0A2V6TAM3-F1
#
_cell.length_a   1.000
_cell.length_b   1.000
_cell.length_c   1.000
_cell.angle_alpha   90.00
_cell.angle_beta   90.00
_cell.angle_gamma   90.00
#
_symmetry.space_group_name_H-M   'P 1'
#
loop_
_entity.id
_entity.type
_entity.pdbx_description
1 polymer ?
#
loop_
_entity_poly.entity_id
_entity_poly.type
_entity_poly.pdbx_seq_one_letter_code
_entity_poly.pdbx_strand_id
1 'polypeptide(L)'
;MANRSGQYSAKQQRRSAIQIGPRPPKLAWLEWVLPVCAGALLLIMFRPDMVPRLLSEPAASPVAWIAWGVVGGLAGIVLFSAALVVFFLVYSPVYLAGMMPALVGKGGWTDRREIRFYALCFLLLCLMIVLIAVSLTTGDWRWVGSVFLVLTGFAPVVWRALV
;
A
#
# COMPACT_ATOMS: atom_id res chain seq x y z
N MET A 1 40.96 17.68 -27.97
CA MET A 1 39.51 17.92 -28.06
C MET A 1 38.94 17.89 -26.65
N ALA A 2 38.58 19.06 -26.12
CA ALA A 2 38.22 19.24 -24.71
C ALA A 2 36.78 18.79 -24.43
N ASN A 3 36.63 17.83 -23.52
CA ASN A 3 35.36 17.29 -23.05
C ASN A 3 34.74 18.27 -22.03
N ARG A 4 33.65 18.96 -22.39
CA ARG A 4 32.96 19.92 -21.50
C ARG A 4 32.13 19.17 -20.46
N SER A 5 32.67 19.03 -19.26
CA SER A 5 32.05 18.41 -18.06
C SER A 5 30.80 19.12 -17.52
N GLY A 6 30.37 20.25 -18.11
CA GLY A 6 29.24 21.04 -17.63
C GLY A 6 27.88 20.74 -18.27
N GLN A 7 27.81 20.00 -19.38
CA GLN A 7 26.55 19.89 -20.15
C GLN A 7 25.57 18.81 -19.64
N TYR A 8 26.03 17.83 -18.87
CA TYR A 8 25.15 16.81 -18.29
C TYR A 8 24.42 17.31 -17.03
N SER A 9 24.98 18.29 -16.31
CA SER A 9 24.40 18.79 -15.06
C SER A 9 23.09 19.58 -15.30
N ALA A 10 23.03 20.43 -16.33
CA ALA A 10 21.84 21.25 -16.58
C ALA A 10 20.62 20.47 -17.14
N LYS A 11 20.84 19.42 -17.95
CA LYS A 11 19.74 18.58 -18.47
C LYS A 11 19.23 17.59 -17.43
N GLN A 12 20.10 17.10 -16.55
CA GLN A 12 19.72 16.16 -15.49
C GLN A 12 18.97 16.88 -14.35
N GLN A 13 19.34 18.12 -14.05
CA GLN A 13 18.65 18.95 -13.04
C GLN A 13 17.27 19.46 -13.52
N ARG A 14 17.02 19.51 -14.83
CA ARG A 14 15.66 19.70 -15.39
C ARG A 14 14.78 18.45 -15.30
N ARG A 15 15.35 17.24 -15.24
CA ARG A 15 14.60 15.98 -15.08
C ARG A 15 14.30 15.64 -13.62
N SER A 16 15.01 16.22 -12.66
CA SER A 16 14.63 16.15 -11.23
C SER A 16 13.44 17.05 -10.88
N ALA A 17 13.02 17.92 -11.79
CA ALA A 17 11.76 18.64 -11.74
C ALA A 17 10.69 17.95 -12.60
N ILE A 18 10.68 16.61 -12.64
CA ILE A 18 9.43 15.90 -12.94
C ILE A 18 8.50 16.29 -11.80
N GLN A 19 7.68 17.28 -12.13
CA GLN A 19 6.63 17.84 -11.33
C GLN A 19 5.95 16.75 -10.52
N ILE A 20 5.94 16.93 -9.20
CA ILE A 20 4.76 16.62 -8.40
C ILE A 20 3.66 17.55 -8.94
N GLY A 21 3.19 17.27 -10.16
CA GLY A 21 2.09 17.99 -10.76
C GLY A 21 0.82 17.55 -10.03
N PRO A 22 -0.14 18.45 -9.77
CA PRO A 22 -1.44 18.01 -9.28
C PRO A 22 -1.98 16.97 -10.25
N ARG A 23 -2.22 15.75 -9.75
CA ARG A 23 -2.80 14.67 -10.55
C ARG A 23 -4.17 15.09 -11.09
N PRO A 24 -4.61 14.48 -12.20
CA PRO A 24 -6.00 14.61 -12.61
C PRO A 24 -6.89 14.22 -11.41
N PRO A 25 -7.92 15.03 -11.09
CA PRO A 25 -8.75 14.87 -9.89
C PRO A 25 -9.40 13.47 -9.78
N LYS A 26 -9.46 12.74 -10.91
CA LYS A 26 -10.03 11.40 -11.05
C LYS A 26 -9.32 10.29 -10.26
N LEU A 27 -8.10 10.50 -9.76
CA LEU A 27 -7.37 9.49 -8.97
C LEU A 27 -7.07 9.96 -7.53
N ALA A 28 -7.20 11.25 -7.24
CA ALA A 28 -6.97 11.80 -5.91
C ALA A 28 -8.01 11.33 -4.89
N TRP A 29 -9.22 10.99 -5.33
CA TRP A 29 -10.27 10.48 -4.44
C TRP A 29 -9.92 9.12 -3.82
N LEU A 30 -9.13 8.29 -4.51
CA LEU A 30 -8.72 6.97 -4.02
C LEU A 30 -7.82 7.08 -2.78
N GLU A 31 -7.03 8.16 -2.71
CA GLU A 31 -6.17 8.47 -1.56
C GLU A 31 -6.97 8.82 -0.30
N TRP A 32 -8.25 9.18 -0.44
CA TRP A 32 -9.16 9.45 0.67
C TRP A 32 -10.10 8.28 0.96
N VAL A 33 -10.62 7.63 -0.08
CA VAL A 33 -11.56 6.52 0.09
C VAL A 33 -10.89 5.33 0.77
N LEU A 34 -9.66 4.96 0.39
CA LEU A 34 -8.98 3.82 0.99
C LEU A 34 -8.71 4.00 2.50
N PRO A 35 -8.17 5.14 2.99
CA PRO A 35 -8.03 5.37 4.42
C PRO A 35 -9.36 5.42 5.17
N VAL A 36 -10.40 6.01 4.58
CA VAL A 36 -11.73 6.07 5.20
C VAL A 36 -12.33 4.67 5.31
N CYS A 37 -12.24 3.86 4.26
CA CYS A 37 -12.68 2.47 4.28
C CYS A 37 -11.88 1.62 5.27
N ALA A 38 -10.56 1.77 5.32
CA ALA A 38 -9.72 1.10 6.29
C ALA A 38 -10.07 1.51 7.73
N GLY A 39 -10.29 2.80 7.98
CA GLY A 39 -10.74 3.32 9.27
C GLY A 39 -12.11 2.76 9.68
N ALA A 40 -13.06 2.68 8.75
CA ALA A 40 -14.37 2.08 8.99
C ALA A 40 -14.25 0.58 9.33
N LEU A 41 -13.40 -0.17 8.63
CA LEU A 41 -13.15 -1.59 8.92
C LEU A 41 -12.45 -1.78 10.27
N LEU A 42 -11.50 -0.91 10.64
CA LEU A 42 -10.90 -0.90 11.97
C LEU A 42 -11.94 -0.66 13.05
N LEU A 43 -12.82 0.33 12.86
CA LEU A 43 -13.90 0.62 13.80
C LEU A 43 -14.82 -0.59 13.97
N ILE A 44 -15.23 -1.25 12.88
CA ILE A 44 -16.06 -2.46 12.94
C ILE A 44 -15.32 -3.60 13.65
N MET A 45 -14.01 -3.76 13.41
CA MET A 45 -13.20 -4.80 14.04
C MET A 45 -13.05 -4.63 15.56
N PHE A 46 -12.94 -3.38 16.05
CA PHE A 46 -12.83 -3.09 17.48
C PHE A 46 -14.18 -2.85 18.18
N ARG A 47 -15.21 -2.45 17.43
CA ARG A 47 -16.57 -2.14 17.89
C ARG A 47 -17.60 -2.75 16.92
N PRO A 48 -17.79 -4.08 16.97
CA PRO A 48 -18.75 -4.75 16.08
C PRO A 48 -20.19 -4.28 16.33
N ASP A 49 -20.49 -3.72 17.50
CA ASP A 49 -21.81 -3.15 17.82
C ASP A 49 -22.15 -1.90 16.99
N MET A 50 -21.16 -1.29 16.32
CA MET A 50 -21.33 -0.11 15.47
C MET A 50 -21.74 -0.45 14.03
N VAL A 51 -21.99 -1.72 13.72
CA VAL A 51 -22.44 -2.13 12.37
C VAL A 51 -23.78 -1.47 12.05
N PRO A 52 -23.90 -0.74 10.93
CA PRO A 52 -25.13 -0.03 10.59
C PRO A 52 -26.34 -0.98 10.53
N ARG A 53 -27.44 -0.60 11.19
CA ARG A 53 -28.71 -1.36 11.15
C ARG A 53 -29.26 -1.55 9.73
N LEU A 54 -28.87 -0.70 8.78
CA LEU A 54 -29.18 -0.86 7.35
C LEU A 54 -28.65 -2.18 6.75
N LEU A 55 -27.57 -2.76 7.30
CA LEU A 55 -27.07 -4.09 6.90
C LEU A 55 -27.88 -5.24 7.52
N SER A 56 -28.71 -4.95 8.53
CA SER A 56 -29.62 -5.92 9.15
C SER A 56 -31.05 -5.83 8.61
N GLU A 57 -31.32 -4.98 7.61
CA GLU A 57 -32.61 -4.96 6.93
C GLU A 57 -32.84 -6.27 6.13
N PRO A 58 -34.09 -6.75 6.08
CA PRO A 58 -34.43 -7.93 5.29
C PRO A 58 -34.09 -7.72 3.81
N ALA A 59 -33.48 -8.74 3.19
CA ALA A 59 -32.97 -8.73 1.81
C ALA A 59 -34.04 -8.47 0.71
N ALA A 60 -35.30 -8.28 1.10
CA ALA A 60 -36.39 -7.91 0.21
C ALA A 60 -36.47 -6.39 -0.07
N SER A 61 -35.77 -5.53 0.69
CA SER A 61 -35.81 -4.08 0.44
C SER A 61 -34.87 -3.69 -0.72
N PRO A 62 -35.33 -2.91 -1.73
CA PRO A 62 -34.45 -2.40 -2.79
C PRO A 62 -33.29 -1.54 -2.25
N VAL A 63 -33.51 -0.88 -1.12
CA VAL A 63 -32.50 -0.06 -0.42
C VAL A 63 -31.37 -0.94 0.14
N ALA A 64 -31.68 -2.11 0.68
CA ALA A 64 -30.67 -3.06 1.14
C ALA A 64 -29.75 -3.53 0.00
N TRP A 65 -30.29 -3.80 -1.19
CA TRP A 65 -29.48 -4.19 -2.35
C TRP A 65 -28.52 -3.08 -2.81
N ILE A 66 -28.97 -1.83 -2.80
CA ILE A 66 -28.09 -0.69 -3.10
C ILE A 66 -26.99 -0.58 -2.05
N ALA A 67 -27.33 -0.69 -0.77
CA ALA A 67 -26.37 -0.64 0.33
C ALA A 67 -25.33 -1.78 0.23
N TRP A 68 -25.76 -3.01 -0.02
CA TRP A 68 -24.88 -4.16 -0.24
C TRP A 68 -24.02 -4.01 -1.49
N GLY A 69 -24.55 -3.43 -2.57
CA GLY A 69 -23.78 -3.10 -3.76
C GLY A 69 -22.66 -2.09 -3.49
N VAL A 70 -22.95 -1.03 -2.72
CA VAL A 70 -21.95 -0.04 -2.30
C VAL A 70 -20.90 -0.66 -1.39
N VAL A 71 -21.32 -1.41 -0.38
CA VAL A 71 -20.41 -2.11 0.55
C VAL A 71 -19.53 -3.11 -0.20
N GLY A 72 -20.10 -3.90 -1.10
CA GLY A 72 -19.37 -4.83 -1.95
C GLY A 72 -18.37 -4.12 -2.86
N GLY A 73 -18.76 -3.00 -3.48
CA GLY A 73 -17.86 -2.19 -4.30
C GLY A 73 -16.68 -1.62 -3.51
N LEU A 74 -16.94 -1.03 -2.33
CA LEU A 74 -15.89 -0.50 -1.45
C LEU A 74 -14.99 -1.62 -0.91
N ALA A 75 -15.58 -2.74 -0.50
CA ALA A 75 -14.83 -3.92 -0.06
C ALA A 75 -13.94 -4.46 -1.19
N GLY A 76 -14.43 -4.48 -2.43
CA GLY A 76 -13.65 -4.86 -3.61
C GLY A 76 -12.45 -3.94 -3.85
N ILE A 77 -12.61 -2.62 -3.69
CA ILE A 77 -11.51 -1.65 -3.79
C ILE A 77 -10.45 -1.91 -2.70
N VAL A 78 -10.89 -2.12 -1.46
CA VAL A 78 -9.97 -2.46 -0.35
C VAL A 78 -9.27 -3.79 -0.61
N LEU A 79 -9.99 -4.81 -1.06
CA LEU A 79 -9.44 -6.13 -1.38
C LEU A 79 -8.42 -6.06 -2.52
N PHE A 80 -8.69 -5.27 -3.55
CA PHE A 80 -7.73 -5.04 -4.64
C PHE A 80 -6.46 -4.33 -4.14
N SER A 81 -6.62 -3.29 -3.30
CA SER A 81 -5.47 -2.63 -2.65
C SER A 81 -4.68 -3.62 -1.80
N ALA A 82 -5.37 -4.47 -1.04
CA ALA A 82 -4.77 -5.53 -0.24
C ALA A 82 -3.97 -6.51 -1.08
N ALA A 83 -4.50 -6.96 -2.22
CA ALA A 83 -3.78 -7.83 -3.14
C ALA A 83 -2.49 -7.19 -3.67
N LEU A 84 -2.52 -5.89 -3.99
CA LEU A 84 -1.31 -5.16 -4.40
C LEU A 84 -0.27 -5.11 -3.27
N VAL A 85 -0.70 -4.77 -2.04
CA VAL A 85 0.20 -4.77 -0.88
C VAL A 85 0.84 -6.15 -0.69
N VAL A 86 0.04 -7.21 -0.68
CA VAL A 86 0.55 -8.58 -0.55
C VAL A 86 1.55 -8.91 -1.65
N PHE A 87 1.23 -8.57 -2.91
CA PHE A 87 2.13 -8.79 -4.03
C PHE A 87 3.49 -8.13 -3.79
N PHE A 88 3.53 -6.86 -3.41
CA PHE A 88 4.80 -6.16 -3.16
C PHE A 88 5.56 -6.71 -1.96
N LEU A 89 4.86 -7.06 -0.88
CA LEU A 89 5.49 -7.68 0.28
C LEU A 89 6.15 -9.01 -0.09
N VAL A 90 5.42 -9.92 -0.74
CA VAL A 90 5.91 -11.25 -1.12
C VAL A 90 6.98 -11.20 -2.21
N TYR A 91 6.89 -10.24 -3.14
CA TYR A 91 7.88 -10.08 -4.20
C TYR A 91 9.19 -9.47 -3.69
N SER A 92 9.15 -8.68 -2.61
CA SER A 92 10.33 -7.99 -2.05
C SER A 92 11.55 -8.89 -1.76
N PRO A 93 11.46 -10.07 -1.11
CA PRO A 93 12.63 -10.94 -0.92
C PRO A 93 13.22 -11.44 -2.23
N VAL A 94 12.38 -11.77 -3.21
CA VAL A 94 12.83 -12.26 -4.53
C VAL A 94 13.61 -11.17 -5.25
N TYR A 95 13.08 -9.95 -5.24
CA TYR A 95 13.74 -8.79 -5.83
C TYR A 95 15.10 -8.51 -5.16
N LEU A 96 15.13 -8.43 -3.83
CA LEU A 96 16.35 -8.14 -3.08
C LEU A 96 17.42 -9.24 -3.25
N ALA A 97 16.99 -10.50 -3.32
CA ALA A 97 17.89 -11.63 -3.58
C ALA A 97 18.57 -11.50 -4.95
N GLY A 98 17.81 -11.13 -5.98
CA GLY A 98 18.34 -10.85 -7.32
C GLY A 98 19.30 -9.66 -7.36
N MET A 99 19.15 -8.71 -6.44
CA MET A 99 19.99 -7.51 -6.35
C MET A 99 21.21 -7.64 -5.44
N MET A 100 21.37 -8.76 -4.73
CA MET A 100 22.52 -9.00 -3.85
C MET A 100 23.89 -8.75 -4.52
N PRO A 101 24.17 -9.18 -5.77
CA PRO A 101 25.45 -8.91 -6.42
C PRO A 101 25.73 -7.42 -6.60
N ALA A 102 24.70 -6.62 -6.87
CA ALA A 102 24.82 -5.17 -6.97
C ALA A 102 25.03 -4.50 -5.61
N LEU A 103 24.41 -5.03 -4.55
CA LEU A 103 24.60 -4.55 -3.18
C LEU A 103 26.01 -4.85 -2.63
N VAL A 104 26.66 -5.92 -3.11
CA VAL A 104 28.05 -6.31 -2.76
C VAL A 104 29.08 -5.63 -3.69
N GLY A 105 28.67 -4.63 -4.48
CA GLY A 105 29.56 -3.83 -5.33
C GLY A 105 30.01 -4.51 -6.62
N LYS A 106 29.38 -5.62 -7.01
CA LYS A 106 29.67 -6.38 -8.25
C LYS A 106 28.65 -6.14 -9.37
N GLY A 107 27.73 -5.18 -9.21
CA GLY A 107 26.63 -4.92 -10.16
C GLY A 107 26.61 -3.50 -10.73
N GLY A 108 25.82 -3.33 -11.79
CA GLY A 108 25.67 -2.08 -12.54
C GLY A 108 24.85 -0.99 -11.80
N TRP A 109 24.46 0.05 -12.55
CA TRP A 109 23.67 1.17 -12.02
C TRP A 109 22.33 0.67 -11.46
N THR A 110 22.07 0.94 -10.19
CA THR A 110 20.84 0.55 -9.50
C THR A 110 20.13 1.80 -8.97
N ASP A 111 18.82 1.91 -9.19
CA ASP A 111 18.05 3.00 -8.61
C ASP A 111 17.93 2.82 -7.09
N ARG A 112 18.46 3.79 -6.34
CA ARG A 112 18.39 3.80 -4.88
C ARG A 112 16.96 3.90 -4.36
N ARG A 113 16.04 4.50 -5.12
CA ARG A 113 14.63 4.61 -4.72
C ARG A 113 13.96 3.23 -4.73
N GLU A 114 14.22 2.46 -5.78
CA GLU A 114 13.68 1.12 -5.95
C GLU A 114 14.17 0.16 -4.85
N ILE A 115 15.48 0.17 -4.55
CA ILE A 115 16.03 -0.62 -3.42
C ILE A 115 15.35 -0.22 -2.10
N ARG A 116 15.18 1.07 -1.83
CA ARG A 116 14.54 1.54 -0.58
C ARG A 116 13.10 1.08 -0.47
N PHE A 117 12.36 1.15 -1.57
CA PHE A 117 10.98 0.67 -1.63
C PHE A 117 10.90 -0.83 -1.30
N TYR A 118 11.68 -1.67 -1.99
CA TYR A 118 11.67 -3.12 -1.73
C TYR A 118 12.25 -3.50 -0.37
N ALA A 119 13.26 -2.78 0.14
CA ALA A 119 13.77 -2.98 1.50
C ALA A 119 12.71 -2.67 2.56
N LEU A 120 11.92 -1.60 2.38
CA LEU A 120 10.82 -1.28 3.27
C LEU A 120 9.70 -2.33 3.18
N CYS A 121 9.34 -2.78 1.98
CA CYS A 121 8.40 -3.90 1.81
C CYS A 121 8.89 -5.17 2.53
N PHE A 122 10.19 -5.46 2.46
CA PHE A 122 10.77 -6.61 3.15
C PHE A 122 10.70 -6.45 4.68
N LEU A 123 11.02 -5.27 5.22
CA LEU A 123 10.87 -4.99 6.66
C LEU A 123 9.41 -5.12 7.12
N LEU A 124 8.46 -4.60 6.33
CA LEU A 124 7.04 -4.74 6.60
C LEU A 124 6.58 -6.20 6.53
N LEU A 125 7.11 -6.99 5.60
CA LEU A 125 6.85 -8.43 5.52
C LEU A 125 7.34 -9.14 6.79
N CYS A 126 8.56 -8.86 7.24
CA CYS A 126 9.09 -9.39 8.49
C CYS A 126 8.22 -9.00 9.68
N LEU A 127 7.80 -7.74 9.79
CA LEU A 127 6.88 -7.27 10.82
C LEU A 127 5.56 -8.05 10.80
N MET A 128 4.97 -8.25 9.61
CA MET A 128 3.74 -9.03 9.45
C MET A 128 3.92 -10.49 9.88
N ILE A 129 5.04 -11.13 9.53
CA ILE A 129 5.34 -12.51 9.95
C ILE A 129 5.45 -12.60 11.47
N VAL A 130 6.15 -11.65 12.12
CA VAL A 130 6.26 -11.60 13.58
C VAL A 130 4.89 -11.42 14.23
N LEU A 131 4.07 -10.49 13.71
CA LEU A 131 2.71 -10.29 14.20
C LEU A 131 1.85 -11.54 14.06
N ILE A 132 1.92 -12.24 12.92
CA ILE A 132 1.21 -13.51 12.72
C ILE A 132 1.68 -14.57 13.72
N ALA A 133 2.99 -14.71 13.93
CA ALA A 133 3.55 -15.66 14.89
C ALA A 133 3.09 -15.36 16.33
N VAL A 134 3.05 -14.08 16.72
CA VAL A 134 2.56 -13.65 18.04
C VAL A 134 1.04 -13.82 18.16
N SER A 135 0.26 -13.55 17.11
CA SER A 135 -1.18 -13.76 17.11
C SER A 135 -1.55 -15.25 17.19
N LEU A 136 -0.73 -16.14 16.61
CA LEU A 136 -0.91 -17.58 16.75
C LEU A 136 -0.74 -18.08 18.20
N THR A 137 0.13 -17.44 18.99
CA THR A 137 0.34 -17.82 20.40
C THR A 137 -0.65 -17.16 21.36
N THR A 138 -1.07 -15.92 21.07
CA THR A 138 -1.99 -15.15 21.93
C THR A 138 -3.46 -15.33 21.58
N GLY A 139 -3.77 -15.82 20.37
CA GLY A 139 -5.12 -15.92 19.84
C GLY A 139 -5.73 -14.57 19.39
N ASP A 140 -5.03 -13.46 19.58
CA ASP A 140 -5.53 -12.12 19.23
C ASP A 140 -5.05 -11.70 17.82
N TRP A 141 -5.96 -11.79 16.86
CA TRP A 141 -5.72 -11.43 15.46
C TRP A 141 -5.92 -9.94 15.15
N ARG A 142 -6.39 -9.15 16.12
CA ARG A 142 -6.71 -7.74 15.90
C ARG A 142 -5.48 -6.93 15.51
N TRP A 143 -4.31 -7.28 16.03
CA TRP A 143 -3.05 -6.61 15.71
C TRP A 143 -2.62 -6.83 14.26
N VAL A 144 -2.69 -8.08 13.80
CA VAL A 144 -2.43 -8.45 12.39
C VAL A 144 -3.40 -7.72 11.47
N GLY A 145 -4.70 -7.79 11.77
CA GLY A 145 -5.74 -7.10 11.01
C GLY A 145 -5.54 -5.59 10.99
N SER A 146 -5.15 -4.98 12.12
CA SER A 146 -4.96 -3.54 12.24
C SER A 146 -3.82 -3.05 11.37
N VAL A 147 -2.64 -3.66 11.52
CA VAL A 147 -1.44 -3.26 10.77
C VAL A 147 -1.67 -3.49 9.28
N PHE A 148 -2.29 -4.61 8.90
CA PHE A 148 -2.63 -4.88 7.51
C PHE A 148 -3.62 -3.87 6.94
N LEU A 149 -4.71 -3.53 7.66
CA LEU A 149 -5.67 -2.52 7.21
C LEU A 149 -5.05 -1.14 7.06
N VAL A 150 -4.12 -0.76 7.95
CA VAL A 150 -3.38 0.51 7.79
C VAL A 150 -2.49 0.46 6.55
N LEU A 151 -1.72 -0.61 6.35
CA LEU A 151 -0.86 -0.73 5.17
C LEU A 151 -1.66 -0.66 3.85
N THR A 152 -2.81 -1.33 3.81
CA THR A 152 -3.68 -1.41 2.63
C THR A 152 -4.48 -0.14 2.39
N GLY A 153 -4.94 0.53 3.46
CA GLY A 153 -5.64 1.82 3.39
C GLY A 153 -4.74 2.98 2.97
N PHE A 154 -3.48 2.97 3.41
CA PHE A 154 -2.52 4.03 3.12
C PHE A 154 -1.55 3.69 1.97
N ALA A 155 -1.78 2.58 1.25
CA ALA A 155 -0.89 2.13 0.19
C ALA A 155 -0.61 3.19 -0.89
N PRO A 156 -1.60 3.88 -1.47
CA PRO A 156 -1.32 4.90 -2.48
C PRO A 156 -0.39 6.02 -1.99
N VAL A 157 -0.50 6.39 -0.70
CA VAL A 157 0.28 7.45 -0.08
C VAL A 157 1.71 6.98 0.20
N VAL A 158 1.86 5.80 0.79
CA VAL A 158 3.17 5.22 1.15
C VAL A 158 4.01 4.95 -0.09
N TRP A 159 3.43 4.36 -1.14
CA TRP A 159 4.15 4.07 -2.38
C TRP A 159 4.61 5.36 -3.06
N ARG A 160 3.80 6.42 -3.02
CA ARG A 160 4.17 7.74 -3.57
C ARG A 160 5.30 8.41 -2.80
N ALA A 161 5.38 8.23 -1.49
CA ALA A 161 6.46 8.83 -0.70
C ALA A 161 7.82 8.19 -0.98
N LEU A 162 7.82 6.95 -1.48
CA LEU A 162 9.02 6.12 -1.65
C LEU A 162 9.55 6.08 -3.11
N VAL A 163 8.68 6.35 -4.09
CA VAL A 163 8.99 6.35 -5.54
C VAL A 163 9.11 7.78 -6.06
#